data_AF-A0A972NZ72-F1
#
_entry.id   AF-A0A972NZ72-F1
#
_cell.length_a   1.000
_cell.length_b   1.000
_cell.length_c   1.000
_cell.angle_alpha   90.00
_cell.angle_beta   90.00
_cell.angle_gamma   90.00
#
_symmetry.space_group_name_H-M   'P 1'
#
loop_
_entity.id
_entity.type
_entity.pdbx_description
1 polymer ?
#
loop_
_entity_poly.entity_id
_entity_poly.type
_entity_poly.pdbx_seq_one_letter_code
_entity_poly.pdbx_strand_id
1 'polypeptide(L)'
;MLRYLSKSLWLLGFITVLVCGVYPAVLWIIGQTAFPFQANGSIVDGPDGKPVGSLLIAQPFTKDEYFQARPSAVSYDASASGSSTLSASNYQLRDRVARLLGPIARYAGGPKAGQLVAPDVESWFQADHAGGQPHIVAQWADAHNSLAQAWVNADPSHGKYVDDWTKQHPAVVKKWIAANPATPNPKAADLAVVFFERFSAEHPGQFPSSVTRTGSDGKSVTTIEPVKDGADVQSIFFDTWRQDHPDVVLQEVPGDFVTTSGSGLDPDITLANATYQLDRVAAAWAKDTKRDPAMVRGEINAVLHQQEHAPIGGLVGDPLVNVLAVNLELRRRYGAPA
;
A
#
# COMPACT_ATOMS: atom_id res chain seq x y z
N MET A 1 -0.73 -36.93 51.55
CA MET A 1 -1.13 -36.38 50.24
C MET A 1 -2.11 -35.21 50.36
N LEU A 2 -3.28 -35.34 51.02
CA LEU A 2 -4.28 -34.25 51.09
C LEU A 2 -3.75 -32.91 51.65
N ARG A 3 -2.88 -32.94 52.68
CA ARG A 3 -2.27 -31.72 53.26
C ARG A 3 -1.33 -30.97 52.32
N TYR A 4 -0.74 -31.66 51.34
CA TYR A 4 0.10 -31.02 50.33
C TYR A 4 -0.78 -30.46 49.21
N LEU A 5 -1.81 -31.19 48.81
CA LEU A 5 -2.77 -30.74 47.82
C LEU A 5 -3.50 -29.46 48.23
N SER A 6 -3.95 -29.37 49.49
CA SER A 6 -4.62 -28.17 49.99
C SER A 6 -3.72 -26.94 50.02
N LYS A 7 -2.45 -27.10 50.41
CA LYS A 7 -1.45 -26.02 50.41
C LYS A 7 -1.12 -25.56 49.00
N SER A 8 -0.95 -26.49 48.05
CA SER A 8 -0.71 -26.14 46.65
C SER A 8 -1.89 -25.40 46.02
N LEU A 9 -3.13 -25.84 46.29
CA LEU A 9 -4.34 -25.14 45.82
C LEU A 9 -4.47 -23.74 46.42
N TRP A 10 -4.16 -23.59 47.71
CA TRP A 10 -4.21 -22.29 48.37
C TRP A 10 -3.14 -21.34 47.83
N LEU A 11 -1.91 -21.82 47.65
CA LEU A 11 -0.82 -21.04 47.06
C LEU A 11 -1.15 -20.64 45.61
N LEU A 12 -1.68 -21.55 44.80
CA LEU A 12 -2.11 -21.26 43.42
C LEU A 12 -3.24 -20.22 43.39
N GLY A 13 -4.23 -20.36 44.27
CA GLY A 13 -5.32 -19.39 44.38
C GLY A 13 -4.82 -18.00 44.81
N PHE A 14 -3.94 -17.96 45.81
CA PHE A 14 -3.33 -16.71 46.27
C PHE A 14 -2.51 -16.03 45.17
N ILE A 15 -1.63 -16.77 44.48
CA ILE A 15 -0.81 -16.23 43.38
C ILE A 15 -1.71 -15.76 42.23
N THR A 16 -2.75 -16.51 41.88
CA THR A 16 -3.71 -16.09 40.84
C THR A 16 -4.41 -14.79 41.22
N VAL A 17 -4.91 -14.65 42.46
CA VAL A 17 -5.55 -13.40 42.91
C VAL A 17 -4.56 -12.24 42.92
N LEU A 18 -3.32 -12.48 43.37
CA LEU A 18 -2.29 -11.46 43.43
C LEU A 18 -1.89 -10.97 42.02
N VAL A 19 -1.60 -11.89 41.09
CA VAL A 19 -1.08 -11.58 39.75
C VAL A 19 -2.18 -11.18 38.76
N CYS A 20 -3.35 -11.81 38.81
CA CYS A 20 -4.44 -11.54 37.87
C CYS A 20 -5.50 -10.58 38.42
N GLY A 21 -5.48 -10.26 39.71
CA GLY A 21 -6.42 -9.34 40.35
C GLY A 21 -5.74 -8.09 40.89
N VAL A 22 -4.95 -8.24 41.95
CA VAL A 22 -4.34 -7.10 42.67
C VAL A 22 -3.37 -6.34 41.77
N TYR A 23 -2.46 -7.04 41.10
CA TYR A 23 -1.46 -6.42 40.22
C TYR A 23 -2.07 -5.60 39.08
N PRO A 24 -2.97 -6.12 38.21
CA PRO A 24 -3.57 -5.32 37.15
C PRO A 24 -4.46 -4.20 37.69
N ALA A 25 -5.13 -4.37 38.83
CA ALA A 25 -5.91 -3.30 39.46
C ALA A 25 -5.01 -2.14 39.92
N VAL A 26 -3.86 -2.43 40.54
CA VAL A 26 -2.88 -1.41 40.92
C VAL A 26 -2.34 -0.69 39.68
N LEU A 27 -1.96 -1.42 38.63
CA LEU A 27 -1.50 -0.81 37.37
C LEU A 27 -2.58 0.05 36.71
N TRP A 28 -3.83 -0.40 36.71
CA TRP A 28 -4.95 0.36 36.17
C TRP A 28 -5.19 1.66 36.95
N ILE A 29 -5.17 1.62 38.29
CA ILE A 29 -5.29 2.82 39.14
C ILE A 29 -4.16 3.81 38.85
N ILE A 30 -2.91 3.34 38.78
CA ILE A 30 -1.75 4.19 38.46
C ILE A 30 -1.92 4.80 37.06
N GLY A 31 -2.29 3.98 36.06
CA GLY A 31 -2.50 4.44 34.69
C GLY A 31 -3.58 5.52 34.60
N GLN A 32 -4.73 5.31 35.22
CA GLN A 32 -5.84 6.28 35.17
C GLN A 32 -5.56 7.57 35.97
N THR A 33 -4.74 7.51 37.02
CA THR A 33 -4.43 8.69 37.85
C THR A 33 -3.26 9.50 37.32
N ALA A 34 -2.19 8.86 36.88
CA ALA A 34 -0.97 9.54 36.43
C ALA A 34 -0.96 9.79 34.91
N PHE A 35 -1.54 8.90 34.10
CA PHE A 35 -1.45 8.92 32.64
C PHE A 35 -2.78 8.59 31.95
N PRO A 36 -3.88 9.31 32.26
CA PRO A 36 -5.21 8.96 31.76
C PRO A 36 -5.30 8.97 30.23
N PHE A 37 -4.56 9.85 29.55
CA PHE A 37 -4.56 9.91 28.09
C PHE A 37 -3.99 8.62 27.47
N GLN A 38 -2.83 8.17 27.93
CA GLN A 38 -2.17 6.96 27.45
C GLN A 38 -2.95 5.71 27.85
N ALA A 39 -3.43 5.65 29.10
CA ALA A 39 -4.18 4.51 29.62
C ALA A 39 -5.52 4.28 28.89
N ASN A 40 -6.11 5.33 28.33
CA ASN A 40 -7.34 5.26 27.53
C ASN A 40 -7.06 5.20 26.02
N GLY A 41 -5.84 4.83 25.60
CA GLY A 41 -5.51 4.53 24.22
C GLY A 41 -5.01 5.72 23.39
N SER A 42 -4.67 6.85 24.01
CA SER A 42 -4.14 8.05 23.34
C SER A 42 -5.05 8.54 22.20
N ILE A 43 -6.36 8.51 22.44
CA ILE A 43 -7.39 8.92 21.48
C ILE A 43 -7.36 10.44 21.31
N VAL A 44 -7.26 10.89 20.07
CA VAL A 44 -7.29 12.31 19.70
C VAL A 44 -8.60 12.66 19.04
N ASP A 45 -9.04 13.90 19.30
CA ASP A 45 -10.25 14.47 18.72
C ASP A 45 -9.92 15.31 17.49
N GLY A 46 -10.84 15.26 16.53
CA GLY A 46 -10.83 16.11 15.35
C GLY A 46 -11.14 17.57 15.68
N PRO A 47 -11.02 18.48 14.68
CA PRO A 47 -11.43 19.87 14.84
C PRO A 47 -12.91 20.06 15.21
N ASP A 48 -13.74 19.05 14.95
CA ASP A 48 -15.16 18.99 15.29
C ASP A 48 -15.44 18.42 16.70
N GLY A 49 -14.40 18.12 17.49
CA GLY A 49 -14.49 17.61 18.85
C GLY A 49 -14.91 16.13 18.94
N LYS A 50 -14.91 15.39 17.82
CA LYS A 50 -15.21 13.96 17.80
C LYS A 50 -13.93 13.13 17.81
N PRO A 51 -13.93 11.93 18.42
CA PRO A 51 -12.78 11.04 18.38
C PRO A 51 -12.52 10.59 16.94
N VAL A 52 -11.29 10.80 16.46
CA VAL A 52 -10.88 10.46 15.08
C VAL A 52 -9.90 9.29 15.02
N GLY A 53 -9.27 8.93 16.15
CA GLY A 53 -8.38 7.77 16.23
C GLY A 53 -7.38 7.87 17.36
N SER A 54 -6.52 6.85 17.47
CA SER A 54 -5.39 6.83 18.39
C SER A 54 -4.13 7.36 17.71
N LEU A 55 -3.29 8.09 18.45
CA LEU A 55 -1.94 8.43 17.98
C LEU A 55 -1.04 7.21 17.76
N LEU A 56 -1.45 6.03 18.23
CA LEU A 56 -0.68 4.78 18.15
C LEU A 56 -1.07 3.91 16.96
N ILE A 57 -2.07 4.30 16.17
CA ILE A 57 -2.67 3.47 15.11
C ILE A 57 -2.71 4.23 13.79
N ALA A 58 -2.07 3.66 12.77
CA ALA A 58 -2.11 4.17 11.40
C ALA A 58 -3.50 4.08 10.76
N GLN A 59 -3.78 5.00 9.84
CA GLN A 59 -5.04 5.06 9.09
C GLN A 59 -4.78 5.10 7.58
N PRO A 60 -5.71 4.61 6.75
CA PRO A 60 -5.56 4.56 5.29
C PRO A 60 -5.80 5.93 4.65
N PHE A 61 -4.89 6.89 4.87
CA PHE A 61 -4.90 8.15 4.15
C PHE A 61 -4.50 7.94 2.69
N THR A 62 -5.39 8.26 1.75
CA THR A 62 -5.16 8.04 0.31
C THR A 62 -5.22 9.31 -0.54
N LYS A 63 -5.81 10.39 -0.03
CA LYS A 63 -5.97 11.64 -0.79
C LYS A 63 -4.68 12.47 -0.85
N ASP A 64 -4.65 13.42 -1.80
CA ASP A 64 -3.47 14.23 -2.10
C ASP A 64 -3.10 15.22 -0.99
N GLU A 65 -4.11 15.74 -0.27
CA GLU A 65 -3.95 16.67 0.84
C GLU A 65 -3.45 16.05 2.14
N TYR A 66 -3.38 14.72 2.23
CA TYR A 66 -2.94 14.01 3.42
C TYR A 66 -1.54 13.44 3.25
N PHE A 67 -0.74 13.53 4.32
CA PHE A 67 0.40 12.64 4.47
C PHE A 67 -0.09 11.20 4.56
N GLN A 68 0.56 10.32 3.81
CA GLN A 68 0.23 8.91 3.76
C GLN A 68 1.20 8.15 4.65
N ALA A 69 0.65 7.21 5.43
CA ALA A 69 1.43 6.32 6.26
C ALA A 69 2.12 5.24 5.41
N ARG A 70 2.96 4.46 6.07
CA ARG A 70 3.61 3.29 5.46
C ARG A 70 2.57 2.28 4.99
N PRO A 71 2.78 1.56 3.88
CA PRO A 71 1.88 0.50 3.44
C PRO A 71 1.59 -0.50 4.57
N SER A 72 0.32 -0.82 4.78
CA SER A 72 -0.08 -1.79 5.80
C SER A 72 -0.16 -3.21 5.26
N ALA A 73 0.38 -4.18 6.00
CA ALA A 73 0.19 -5.60 5.70
C ALA A 73 -1.18 -6.15 6.16
N VAL A 74 -1.92 -5.37 6.96
CA VAL A 74 -3.22 -5.74 7.53
C VAL A 74 -4.31 -4.73 7.13
N SER A 75 -4.11 -3.98 6.04
CA SER A 75 -5.07 -2.99 5.54
C SER A 75 -5.50 -1.95 6.57
N TYR A 76 -4.61 -1.61 7.51
CA TYR A 76 -4.86 -0.69 8.62
C TYR A 76 -6.00 -1.13 9.56
N ASP A 77 -6.36 -2.41 9.56
CA ASP A 77 -7.38 -2.97 10.44
C ASP A 77 -6.84 -3.09 11.87
N ALA A 78 -7.34 -2.26 12.79
CA ALA A 78 -6.92 -2.25 14.18
C ALA A 78 -7.28 -3.53 14.97
N SER A 79 -8.18 -4.37 14.43
CA SER A 79 -8.47 -5.69 14.99
C SER A 79 -7.45 -6.75 14.56
N ALA A 80 -6.63 -6.44 13.57
CA ALA A 80 -5.52 -7.25 13.09
C ALA A 80 -4.17 -6.62 13.47
N SER A 81 -3.14 -7.44 13.64
CA SER A 81 -1.76 -6.94 13.75
C SER A 81 -0.82 -7.97 13.14
N GLY A 82 0.03 -7.53 12.22
CA GLY A 82 0.90 -8.44 11.47
C GLY A 82 1.78 -7.75 10.45
N SER A 83 2.74 -8.51 9.95
CA SER A 83 3.69 -8.08 8.91
C SER A 83 3.44 -8.83 7.61
N SER A 84 4.02 -8.35 6.51
CA SER A 84 3.94 -9.03 5.21
C SER A 84 4.74 -10.34 5.17
N THR A 85 5.74 -10.52 6.04
CA THR A 85 6.62 -11.71 6.13
C THR A 85 7.33 -12.11 4.82
N LEU A 86 7.37 -11.21 3.83
CA LEU A 86 8.03 -11.46 2.54
C LEU A 86 9.56 -11.30 2.69
N SER A 87 10.32 -12.27 2.17
CA SER A 87 11.78 -12.21 2.12
C SER A 87 12.27 -11.31 0.97
N ALA A 88 13.53 -10.85 1.06
CA ALA A 88 14.14 -10.00 0.02
C ALA A 88 14.21 -10.66 -1.38
N SER A 89 14.26 -12.00 -1.44
CA SER A 89 14.26 -12.75 -2.70
C SER A 89 12.87 -13.03 -3.26
N ASN A 90 11.79 -12.68 -2.54
CA ASN A 90 10.43 -12.91 -3.00
C ASN A 90 10.00 -11.82 -3.99
N TYR A 91 9.62 -12.21 -5.20
CA TYR A 91 9.18 -11.29 -6.24
C TYR A 91 7.90 -10.53 -5.87
N GLN A 92 7.04 -11.05 -4.99
CA GLN A 92 5.85 -10.32 -4.51
C GLN A 92 6.22 -9.05 -3.74
N LEU A 93 7.37 -9.07 -3.04
CA LEU A 93 7.88 -7.86 -2.37
C LEU A 93 8.34 -6.84 -3.40
N ARG A 94 9.07 -7.29 -4.43
CA ARG A 94 9.53 -6.45 -5.54
C ARG A 94 8.37 -5.84 -6.31
N ASP A 95 7.37 -6.65 -6.68
CA ASP A 95 6.15 -6.19 -7.36
C ASP A 95 5.39 -5.15 -6.51
N ARG A 96 5.20 -5.38 -5.21
CA ARG A 96 4.55 -4.39 -4.32
C ARG A 96 5.29 -3.05 -4.31
N VAL A 97 6.63 -3.08 -4.25
CA VAL A 97 7.46 -1.87 -4.28
C VAL A 97 7.37 -1.21 -5.67
N ALA A 98 7.50 -1.98 -6.74
CA ALA A 98 7.42 -1.50 -8.11
C ALA A 98 6.07 -0.84 -8.42
N ARG A 99 4.97 -1.42 -7.91
CA ARG A 99 3.63 -0.84 -8.08
C ARG A 99 3.48 0.53 -7.44
N LEU A 100 4.10 0.74 -6.28
CA LEU A 100 4.10 2.04 -5.60
C LEU A 100 5.01 3.04 -6.32
N LEU A 101 6.14 2.59 -6.84
CA LEU A 101 7.12 3.45 -7.51
C LEU A 101 6.71 3.86 -8.91
N GLY A 102 6.12 2.96 -9.70
CA GLY A 102 5.84 3.17 -11.12
C GLY A 102 5.14 4.51 -11.45
N PRO A 103 4.02 4.84 -10.78
CA PRO A 103 3.30 6.10 -11.02
C PRO A 103 4.05 7.37 -10.57
N ILE A 104 5.01 7.26 -9.64
CA ILE A 104 5.63 8.43 -8.99
C ILE A 104 7.13 8.59 -9.30
N ALA A 105 7.76 7.56 -9.85
CA ALA A 105 9.19 7.55 -10.11
C ALA A 105 9.58 8.68 -11.06
N ARG A 106 10.67 9.38 -10.73
CA ARG A 106 11.20 10.49 -11.51
C ARG A 106 12.66 10.26 -11.86
N TYR A 107 13.08 10.80 -12.99
CA TYR A 107 14.50 10.81 -13.37
C TYR A 107 15.32 11.68 -12.42
N ALA A 108 16.47 11.18 -11.96
CA ALA A 108 17.37 11.96 -11.10
C ALA A 108 18.19 13.00 -11.89
N GLY A 109 18.55 12.69 -13.14
CA GLY A 109 19.46 13.52 -13.94
C GLY A 109 19.19 13.44 -15.44
N GLY A 110 20.05 14.10 -16.21
CA GLY A 110 19.95 14.15 -17.68
C GLY A 110 18.82 15.06 -18.20
N PRO A 111 18.48 14.96 -19.50
CA PRO A 111 17.51 15.84 -20.15
C PRO A 111 16.09 15.75 -19.57
N LYS A 112 15.74 14.62 -18.96
CA LYS A 112 14.43 14.36 -18.34
C LYS A 112 14.43 14.55 -16.82
N ALA A 113 15.47 15.13 -16.22
CA ALA A 113 15.57 15.29 -14.77
C ALA A 113 14.29 15.89 -14.15
N GLY A 114 13.77 15.25 -13.10
CA GLY A 114 12.54 15.63 -12.41
C GLY A 114 11.24 15.27 -13.13
N GLN A 115 11.27 14.80 -14.38
CA GLN A 115 10.08 14.33 -15.09
C GLN A 115 9.69 12.92 -14.61
N LEU A 116 8.40 12.61 -14.68
CA LEU A 116 7.89 11.28 -14.38
C LEU A 116 8.39 10.26 -15.41
N VAL A 117 8.68 9.07 -14.93
CA VAL A 117 9.10 7.92 -15.73
C VAL A 117 7.91 7.23 -16.40
N ALA A 118 6.71 7.36 -15.83
CA ALA A 118 5.48 6.74 -16.30
C ALA A 118 5.25 6.80 -17.83
N PRO A 119 5.39 7.96 -18.52
CA PRO A 119 5.18 8.01 -19.97
C PRO A 119 6.17 7.17 -20.78
N ASP A 120 7.41 7.03 -20.30
CA ASP A 120 8.42 6.21 -20.98
C ASP A 120 8.18 4.72 -20.72
N VAL A 121 7.66 4.35 -19.55
CA VAL A 121 7.21 2.98 -19.26
C VAL A 121 6.06 2.60 -20.19
N GLU A 122 5.08 3.48 -20.36
CA GLU A 122 3.95 3.26 -21.27
C GLU A 122 4.40 3.14 -22.72
N SER A 123 5.29 4.04 -23.18
CA SER A 123 5.81 3.98 -24.54
C SER A 123 6.62 2.70 -24.80
N TRP A 124 7.43 2.26 -23.83
CA TRP A 124 8.17 1.00 -23.93
C TRP A 124 7.23 -0.21 -23.91
N PHE A 125 6.23 -0.21 -23.02
CA PHE A 125 5.22 -1.27 -22.93
C PHE A 125 4.47 -1.45 -24.25
N GLN A 126 4.07 -0.34 -24.88
CA GLN A 126 3.36 -0.35 -26.17
C GLN A 126 4.18 -0.93 -27.32
N ALA A 127 5.51 -0.96 -27.19
CA ALA A 127 6.38 -1.56 -28.18
C ALA A 127 6.38 -3.10 -28.11
N ASP A 128 5.70 -3.68 -27.10
CA ASP A 128 5.47 -5.12 -26.89
C ASP A 128 6.74 -5.97 -26.86
N HIS A 129 7.85 -5.41 -26.38
CA HIS A 129 9.09 -6.16 -26.21
C HIS A 129 9.79 -5.84 -24.88
N ALA A 130 10.27 -6.89 -24.21
CA ALA A 130 11.09 -6.81 -23.02
C ALA A 130 12.29 -7.76 -23.17
N GLY A 131 13.49 -7.34 -22.78
CA GLY A 131 14.72 -8.14 -22.96
C GLY A 131 14.99 -8.57 -24.41
N GLY A 132 14.46 -7.83 -25.39
CA GLY A 132 14.53 -8.14 -26.81
C GLY A 132 13.57 -9.24 -27.31
N GLN A 133 12.67 -9.75 -26.47
CA GLN A 133 11.64 -10.74 -26.83
C GLN A 133 10.25 -10.09 -26.93
N PRO A 134 9.38 -10.51 -27.86
CA PRO A 134 8.03 -9.96 -28.01
C PRO A 134 7.06 -10.47 -26.92
N HIS A 135 5.84 -9.92 -26.86
CA HIS A 135 4.77 -10.35 -25.96
C HIS A 135 5.07 -10.10 -24.48
N ILE A 136 5.22 -8.83 -24.12
CA ILE A 136 5.61 -8.41 -22.77
C ILE A 136 4.65 -8.90 -21.68
N VAL A 137 3.34 -8.95 -21.97
CA VAL A 137 2.33 -9.40 -20.99
C VAL A 137 2.43 -10.91 -20.76
N ALA A 138 2.69 -11.69 -21.81
CA ALA A 138 2.93 -13.13 -21.68
C ALA A 138 4.19 -13.41 -20.85
N GLN A 139 5.27 -12.67 -21.10
CA GLN A 139 6.52 -12.78 -20.33
C GLN A 139 6.30 -12.44 -18.85
N TRP A 140 5.56 -11.36 -18.55
CA TRP A 140 5.22 -11.01 -17.18
C TRP A 140 4.42 -12.11 -16.48
N ALA A 141 3.42 -12.68 -17.15
CA ALA A 141 2.57 -13.70 -16.58
C ALA A 141 3.33 -15.01 -16.32
N ASP A 142 4.24 -15.41 -17.22
CA ASP A 142 5.08 -16.61 -17.09
C ASP A 142 6.15 -16.47 -16.00
N ALA A 143 6.81 -15.30 -15.93
CA ALA A 143 7.77 -15.01 -14.87
C ALA A 143 7.12 -14.94 -13.48
N HIS A 144 5.84 -14.57 -13.41
CA HIS A 144 5.14 -14.28 -12.16
C HIS A 144 3.74 -14.90 -12.10
N ASN A 145 3.65 -16.23 -12.26
CA ASN A 145 2.38 -16.98 -12.27
C ASN A 145 1.43 -16.62 -11.11
N SER A 146 1.94 -16.40 -9.90
CA SER A 146 1.08 -16.04 -8.76
C SER A 146 0.54 -14.61 -8.83
N LEU A 147 1.24 -13.68 -9.48
CA LEU A 147 0.74 -12.32 -9.71
C LEU A 147 -0.35 -12.30 -10.77
N ALA A 148 -0.21 -13.11 -11.82
CA ALA A 148 -1.28 -13.32 -12.80
C ALA A 148 -2.54 -13.88 -12.13
N GLN A 149 -2.39 -14.90 -11.27
CA GLN A 149 -3.49 -15.44 -10.47
C GLN A 149 -4.08 -14.40 -9.50
N ALA A 150 -3.22 -13.62 -8.84
CA ALA A 150 -3.65 -12.56 -7.92
C ALA A 150 -4.44 -11.48 -8.64
N TRP A 151 -4.05 -11.08 -9.86
CA TRP A 151 -4.82 -10.15 -10.69
C TRP A 151 -6.23 -10.67 -10.94
N VAL A 152 -6.38 -11.95 -11.32
CA VAL A 152 -7.70 -12.57 -11.55
C VAL A 152 -8.58 -12.55 -10.29
N ASN A 153 -7.97 -12.74 -9.12
CA ASN A 153 -8.68 -12.78 -7.84
C ASN A 153 -8.89 -11.40 -7.19
N ALA A 154 -8.23 -10.36 -7.68
CA ALA A 154 -8.24 -9.03 -7.06
C ALA A 154 -9.62 -8.36 -7.14
N ASP A 155 -10.36 -8.60 -8.22
CA ASP A 155 -11.70 -8.08 -8.43
C ASP A 155 -12.58 -9.13 -9.13
N PRO A 156 -13.85 -9.31 -8.71
CA PRO A 156 -14.77 -10.24 -9.38
C PRO A 156 -14.94 -10.01 -10.89
N SER A 157 -14.79 -8.75 -11.36
CA SER A 157 -14.83 -8.41 -12.78
C SER A 157 -13.63 -8.95 -13.56
N HIS A 158 -12.46 -9.10 -12.94
CA HIS A 158 -11.28 -9.73 -13.56
C HIS A 158 -11.52 -11.22 -13.78
N GLY A 159 -11.98 -11.92 -12.72
CA GLY A 159 -12.38 -13.33 -12.80
C GLY A 159 -13.44 -13.56 -13.87
N LYS A 160 -14.48 -12.72 -13.90
CA LYS A 160 -15.52 -12.77 -14.92
C LYS A 160 -14.99 -12.53 -16.33
N TYR A 161 -14.06 -11.58 -16.50
CA TYR A 161 -13.45 -11.30 -17.81
C TYR A 161 -12.70 -12.52 -18.35
N VAL A 162 -11.92 -13.18 -17.50
CA VAL A 162 -11.23 -14.43 -17.86
C VAL A 162 -12.24 -15.54 -18.14
N ASP A 163 -13.27 -15.73 -17.30
CA ASP A 163 -14.31 -16.73 -17.53
C ASP A 163 -15.02 -16.52 -18.88
N ASP A 164 -15.34 -15.28 -19.25
CA ASP A 164 -15.97 -14.97 -20.54
C ASP A 164 -15.00 -15.20 -21.71
N TRP A 165 -13.70 -14.95 -21.53
CA TRP A 165 -12.66 -15.30 -22.49
C TRP A 165 -12.53 -16.84 -22.65
N THR A 166 -12.62 -17.63 -21.58
CA THR A 166 -12.51 -19.09 -21.66
C THR A 166 -13.62 -19.72 -22.51
N LYS A 167 -14.84 -19.16 -22.45
CA LYS A 167 -15.98 -19.58 -23.28
C LYS A 167 -15.72 -19.36 -24.77
N GLN A 168 -14.94 -18.34 -25.10
CA GLN A 168 -14.53 -18.02 -26.47
C GLN A 168 -13.35 -18.88 -26.94
N HIS A 169 -12.61 -19.50 -26.01
CA HIS A 169 -11.39 -20.27 -26.28
C HIS A 169 -11.45 -21.75 -25.81
N PRO A 170 -12.50 -22.52 -26.15
CA PRO A 170 -12.69 -23.87 -25.60
C PRO A 170 -11.56 -24.85 -25.98
N ALA A 171 -10.93 -24.65 -27.15
CA ALA A 171 -9.80 -25.47 -27.58
C ALA A 171 -8.55 -25.28 -26.70
N VAL A 172 -8.29 -24.04 -26.27
CA VAL A 172 -7.16 -23.70 -25.40
C VAL A 172 -7.37 -24.29 -24.01
N VAL A 173 -8.57 -24.13 -23.45
CA VAL A 173 -8.94 -24.69 -22.14
C VAL A 173 -8.85 -26.22 -22.15
N LYS A 174 -9.35 -26.88 -23.20
CA LYS A 174 -9.26 -28.33 -23.34
C LYS A 174 -7.81 -28.82 -23.40
N LYS A 175 -6.94 -28.12 -24.12
CA LYS A 175 -5.50 -28.42 -24.17
C LYS A 175 -4.85 -28.26 -22.81
N TRP A 176 -5.21 -27.20 -22.07
CA TRP A 176 -4.71 -26.96 -20.72
C TRP A 176 -5.15 -28.06 -19.74
N ILE A 177 -6.42 -28.48 -19.77
CA ILE A 177 -6.94 -29.58 -18.92
C ILE A 177 -6.21 -30.89 -19.22
N ALA A 178 -5.97 -31.18 -20.51
CA ALA A 178 -5.21 -32.38 -20.89
C ALA A 178 -3.77 -32.37 -20.33
N ALA A 179 -3.16 -31.19 -20.19
CA ALA A 179 -1.84 -31.03 -19.57
C ALA A 179 -1.88 -31.00 -18.02
N ASN A 180 -3.05 -30.75 -17.42
CA ASN A 180 -3.24 -30.59 -15.97
C ASN A 180 -4.37 -31.51 -15.45
N PRO A 181 -4.19 -32.85 -15.48
CA PRO A 181 -5.26 -33.80 -15.17
C PRO A 181 -5.77 -33.74 -13.72
N ALA A 182 -5.01 -33.15 -12.79
CA ALA A 182 -5.42 -32.95 -11.40
C ALA A 182 -6.51 -31.87 -11.24
N THR A 183 -6.70 -30.99 -12.24
CA THR A 183 -7.65 -29.88 -12.20
C THR A 183 -8.60 -29.95 -13.42
N PRO A 184 -9.54 -30.92 -13.44
CA PRO A 184 -10.43 -31.13 -14.60
C PRO A 184 -11.45 -30.01 -14.79
N ASN A 185 -11.75 -29.26 -13.73
CA ASN A 185 -12.65 -28.10 -13.73
C ASN A 185 -11.86 -26.87 -13.26
N PRO A 186 -11.03 -26.27 -14.11
CA PRO A 186 -10.21 -25.12 -13.73
C PRO A 186 -11.07 -23.90 -13.42
N LYS A 187 -10.69 -23.16 -12.39
CA LYS A 187 -11.19 -21.80 -12.12
C LYS A 187 -10.46 -20.80 -13.02
N ALA A 188 -11.01 -19.59 -13.15
CA ALA A 188 -10.37 -18.48 -13.87
C ALA A 188 -8.89 -18.30 -13.50
N ALA A 189 -8.56 -18.33 -12.20
CA ALA A 189 -7.19 -18.17 -11.71
C ALA A 189 -6.26 -19.29 -12.20
N ASP A 190 -6.73 -20.53 -12.28
CA ASP A 190 -5.92 -21.66 -12.79
C ASP A 190 -5.51 -21.44 -14.25
N LEU A 191 -6.33 -20.69 -15.00
CA LEU A 191 -6.12 -20.36 -16.41
C LEU A 191 -5.42 -19.00 -16.62
N ALA A 192 -5.00 -18.31 -15.56
CA ALA A 192 -4.48 -16.93 -15.67
C ALA A 192 -3.28 -16.82 -16.62
N VAL A 193 -2.29 -17.71 -16.50
CA VAL A 193 -1.08 -17.67 -17.34
C VAL A 193 -1.41 -17.90 -18.82
N VAL A 194 -2.21 -18.93 -19.13
CA VAL A 194 -2.60 -19.22 -20.52
C VAL A 194 -3.52 -18.14 -21.10
N PHE A 195 -4.35 -17.51 -20.26
CA PHE A 195 -5.12 -16.33 -20.63
C PHE A 195 -4.18 -15.19 -21.04
N PHE A 196 -3.21 -14.81 -20.22
CA PHE A 196 -2.29 -13.72 -20.53
C PHE A 196 -1.35 -14.02 -21.71
N GLU A 197 -0.95 -15.28 -21.90
CA GLU A 197 -0.20 -15.72 -23.10
C GLU A 197 -0.99 -15.41 -24.38
N ARG A 198 -2.27 -15.78 -24.40
CA ARG A 198 -3.16 -15.56 -25.56
C ARG A 198 -3.55 -14.09 -25.71
N PHE A 199 -3.86 -13.44 -24.60
CA PHE A 199 -4.17 -12.02 -24.57
C PHE A 199 -3.02 -11.20 -25.16
N SER A 200 -1.76 -11.50 -24.80
CA SER A 200 -0.60 -10.78 -25.33
C SER A 200 -0.42 -10.98 -26.84
N ALA A 201 -0.82 -12.13 -27.39
CA ALA A 201 -0.78 -12.40 -28.83
C ALA A 201 -1.92 -11.68 -29.58
N GLU A 202 -3.11 -11.57 -28.97
CA GLU A 202 -4.29 -10.91 -29.54
C GLU A 202 -4.23 -9.38 -29.41
N HIS A 203 -3.59 -8.89 -28.34
CA HIS A 203 -3.51 -7.50 -27.95
C HIS A 203 -2.06 -7.11 -27.62
N PRO A 204 -1.15 -7.09 -28.61
CA PRO A 204 0.24 -6.71 -28.39
C PRO A 204 0.33 -5.28 -27.82
N GLY A 205 1.18 -5.11 -26.79
CA GLY A 205 1.40 -3.81 -26.13
C GLY A 205 0.17 -3.25 -25.40
N GLN A 206 -0.74 -4.13 -24.97
CA GLN A 206 -1.93 -3.78 -24.19
C GLN A 206 -2.06 -4.68 -22.97
N PHE A 207 -2.72 -4.19 -21.92
CA PHE A 207 -3.00 -4.91 -20.68
C PHE A 207 -4.51 -4.86 -20.36
N PRO A 208 -5.14 -5.91 -19.82
CA PRO A 208 -6.53 -5.83 -19.39
C PRO A 208 -6.63 -5.03 -18.08
N SER A 209 -7.30 -3.88 -18.12
CA SER A 209 -7.44 -2.98 -16.97
C SER A 209 -8.87 -2.49 -16.80
N SER A 210 -9.20 -2.06 -15.58
CA SER A 210 -10.50 -1.48 -15.24
C SER A 210 -10.64 -0.06 -15.79
N VAL A 211 -11.50 0.10 -16.80
CA VAL A 211 -11.83 1.41 -17.39
C VAL A 211 -13.23 1.81 -16.95
N THR A 212 -13.34 2.98 -16.31
CA THR A 212 -14.64 3.55 -15.95
C THR A 212 -15.08 4.57 -16.98
N ARG A 213 -16.24 4.36 -17.60
CA ARG A 213 -16.86 5.32 -18.52
C ARG A 213 -18.18 5.82 -17.97
N THR A 214 -18.36 7.12 -17.98
CA THR A 214 -19.64 7.75 -17.66
C THR A 214 -20.50 7.81 -18.91
N GLY A 215 -21.63 7.11 -18.88
CA GLY A 215 -22.62 7.13 -19.94
C GLY A 215 -23.34 8.48 -20.05
N SER A 216 -24.03 8.71 -21.17
CA SER A 216 -24.83 9.91 -21.41
C SER A 216 -26.00 10.10 -20.45
N ASP A 217 -26.34 9.06 -19.68
CA ASP A 217 -27.34 9.06 -18.61
C ASP A 217 -26.74 9.46 -17.24
N GLY A 218 -25.46 9.82 -17.20
CA GLY A 218 -24.73 10.18 -15.97
C GLY A 218 -24.30 8.98 -15.12
N LYS A 219 -24.54 7.74 -15.57
CA LYS A 219 -24.12 6.54 -14.84
C LYS A 219 -22.71 6.12 -15.26
N SER A 220 -21.86 5.85 -14.27
CA SER A 220 -20.54 5.27 -14.50
C SER A 220 -20.61 3.75 -14.58
N VAL A 221 -20.03 3.17 -15.61
CA VAL A 221 -19.87 1.72 -15.79
C VAL A 221 -18.37 1.43 -15.83
N THR A 222 -17.92 0.49 -15.00
CA THR A 222 -16.54 0.00 -14.99
C THR A 222 -16.48 -1.34 -15.71
N THR A 223 -15.64 -1.43 -16.74
CA THR A 223 -15.44 -2.62 -17.57
C THR A 223 -13.96 -2.94 -17.71
N ILE A 224 -13.64 -4.23 -17.88
CA ILE A 224 -12.27 -4.65 -18.17
C ILE A 224 -12.01 -4.57 -19.66
N GLU A 225 -10.98 -3.80 -20.02
CA GLU A 225 -10.66 -3.49 -21.41
C GLU A 225 -9.14 -3.53 -21.64
N PRO A 226 -8.71 -3.89 -22.87
CA PRO A 226 -7.32 -3.72 -23.27
C PRO A 226 -6.93 -2.23 -23.27
N VAL A 227 -5.95 -1.85 -22.45
CA VAL A 227 -5.39 -0.49 -22.34
C VAL A 227 -3.91 -0.46 -22.70
N LYS A 228 -3.44 0.68 -23.21
CA LYS A 228 -2.02 0.91 -23.60
C LYS A 228 -1.24 1.74 -22.58
N ASP A 229 -1.96 2.36 -21.66
CA ASP A 229 -1.47 3.35 -20.72
C ASP A 229 -2.31 3.28 -19.43
N GLY A 230 -1.91 4.07 -18.42
CA GLY A 230 -2.61 4.17 -17.15
C GLY A 230 -1.89 3.49 -16.00
N ALA A 231 -2.45 3.66 -14.80
CA ALA A 231 -1.79 3.28 -13.55
C ALA A 231 -1.43 1.80 -13.47
N ASP A 232 -2.25 0.90 -14.03
CA ASP A 232 -1.93 -0.53 -14.08
C ASP A 232 -0.69 -0.81 -14.92
N VAL A 233 -0.57 -0.20 -16.10
CA VAL A 233 0.61 -0.35 -16.97
C VAL A 233 1.84 0.23 -16.28
N GLN A 234 1.73 1.45 -15.76
CA GLN A 234 2.80 2.15 -15.05
C GLN A 234 3.29 1.37 -13.82
N SER A 235 2.41 0.65 -13.12
CA SER A 235 2.73 -0.05 -11.87
C SER A 235 3.22 -1.48 -12.09
N ILE A 236 2.53 -2.24 -12.94
CA ILE A 236 2.81 -3.68 -13.18
C ILE A 236 4.13 -3.87 -13.94
N PHE A 237 4.40 -3.02 -14.92
CA PHE A 237 5.54 -3.20 -15.83
C PHE A 237 6.76 -2.34 -15.49
N PHE A 238 6.70 -1.56 -14.41
CA PHE A 238 7.82 -0.73 -13.97
C PHE A 238 9.09 -1.54 -13.66
N ASP A 239 8.96 -2.66 -12.95
CA ASP A 239 10.15 -3.47 -12.58
C ASP A 239 10.84 -4.02 -13.84
N THR A 240 10.08 -4.57 -14.78
CA THR A 240 10.60 -5.05 -16.05
C THR A 240 11.22 -3.92 -16.88
N TRP A 241 10.59 -2.74 -16.92
CA TRP A 241 11.16 -1.56 -17.57
C TRP A 241 12.50 -1.18 -16.95
N ARG A 242 12.64 -1.23 -15.61
CA ARG A 242 13.90 -0.95 -14.90
C ARG A 242 14.99 -1.96 -15.23
N GLN A 243 14.63 -3.23 -15.43
CA GLN A 243 15.58 -4.27 -15.83
C GLN A 243 16.12 -4.04 -17.24
N ASP A 244 15.29 -3.56 -18.17
CA ASP A 244 15.68 -3.21 -19.53
C ASP A 244 16.46 -1.88 -19.61
N HIS A 245 16.31 -1.00 -18.62
CA HIS A 245 16.96 0.32 -18.55
C HIS A 245 17.82 0.46 -17.27
N PRO A 246 18.86 -0.38 -17.08
CA PRO A 246 19.66 -0.41 -15.87
C PRO A 246 20.54 0.85 -15.69
N ASP A 247 20.81 1.56 -16.77
CA ASP A 247 21.59 2.81 -16.82
C ASP A 247 20.76 4.04 -16.41
N VAL A 248 19.43 3.93 -16.39
CA VAL A 248 18.56 5.02 -15.93
C VAL A 248 18.70 5.22 -14.43
N VAL A 249 19.11 6.42 -14.04
CA VAL A 249 19.18 6.84 -12.64
C VAL A 249 17.89 7.56 -12.24
N LEU A 250 17.23 7.04 -11.20
CA LEU A 250 15.99 7.56 -10.66
C LEU A 250 16.22 8.32 -9.35
N GLN A 251 15.31 9.23 -9.02
CA GLN A 251 15.29 9.88 -7.72
C GLN A 251 15.13 8.85 -6.61
N GLU A 252 15.82 9.07 -5.50
CA GLU A 252 15.73 8.20 -4.34
C GLU A 252 14.36 8.38 -3.65
N VAL A 253 13.74 7.26 -3.31
CA VAL A 253 12.48 7.23 -2.56
C VAL A 253 12.76 6.68 -1.17
N PRO A 254 12.30 7.34 -0.10
CA PRO A 254 12.48 6.87 1.27
C PRO A 254 11.97 5.43 1.45
N GLY A 255 12.77 4.58 2.09
CA GLY A 255 12.48 3.15 2.18
C GLY A 255 11.18 2.84 2.94
N ASP A 256 10.83 3.63 3.95
CA ASP A 256 9.59 3.52 4.72
C ASP A 256 8.34 3.94 3.93
N PHE A 257 8.48 4.70 2.83
CA PHE A 257 7.37 5.00 1.91
C PHE A 257 6.90 3.74 1.16
N VAL A 258 7.82 2.83 0.84
CA VAL A 258 7.52 1.62 0.05
C VAL A 258 7.53 0.32 0.86
N THR A 259 7.97 0.33 2.12
CA THR A 259 8.07 -0.88 2.95
C THR A 259 6.99 -0.94 4.02
N THR A 260 6.41 -2.13 4.20
CA THR A 260 5.45 -2.37 5.26
C THR A 260 6.11 -2.35 6.64
N SER A 261 5.38 -1.91 7.66
CA SER A 261 5.80 -2.04 9.04
C SER A 261 5.58 -3.46 9.60
N GLY A 262 6.20 -3.77 10.74
CA GLY A 262 6.10 -5.08 11.39
C GLY A 262 4.73 -5.34 12.04
N SER A 263 4.04 -4.29 12.50
CA SER A 263 2.70 -4.39 13.08
C SER A 263 1.59 -4.21 12.05
N GLY A 264 1.90 -3.59 10.91
CA GLY A 264 0.92 -3.15 9.92
C GLY A 264 0.10 -1.93 10.37
N LEU A 265 0.39 -1.37 11.55
CA LEU A 265 -0.37 -0.25 12.16
C LEU A 265 0.54 0.91 12.60
N ASP A 266 1.76 0.95 12.08
CA ASP A 266 2.80 1.95 12.40
C ASP A 266 2.34 3.38 12.07
N PRO A 267 2.06 4.22 13.09
CA PRO A 267 1.49 5.54 12.90
C PRO A 267 2.52 6.58 12.43
N ASP A 268 3.81 6.21 12.43
CA ASP A 268 4.91 7.11 12.18
C ASP A 268 5.56 6.84 10.82
N ILE A 269 6.05 7.92 10.20
CA ILE A 269 6.93 7.89 9.04
C ILE A 269 8.20 8.68 9.35
N THR A 270 9.29 8.38 8.66
CA THR A 270 10.50 9.21 8.77
C THR A 270 10.22 10.63 8.29
N LEU A 271 10.94 11.60 8.84
CA LEU A 271 10.91 12.98 8.34
C LEU A 271 11.28 13.03 6.86
N ALA A 272 12.23 12.21 6.41
CA ALA A 272 12.61 12.11 4.99
C ALA A 272 11.41 11.71 4.11
N ASN A 273 10.60 10.75 4.56
CA ASN A 273 9.34 10.37 3.91
C ASN A 273 8.32 11.52 3.92
N ALA A 274 8.11 12.17 5.06
CA ALA A 274 7.22 13.33 5.12
C ALA A 274 7.68 14.45 4.19
N THR A 275 8.97 14.76 4.15
CA THR A 275 9.56 15.74 3.22
C THR A 275 9.41 15.32 1.76
N TYR A 276 9.55 14.04 1.44
CA TYR A 276 9.32 13.52 0.09
C TYR A 276 7.86 13.74 -0.38
N GLN A 277 6.90 13.62 0.53
CA GLN A 277 5.48 13.86 0.24
C GLN A 277 5.08 15.35 0.26
N LEU A 278 5.92 16.24 0.80
CA LEU A 278 5.60 17.63 1.10
C LEU A 278 5.05 18.40 -0.11
N ASP A 279 5.69 18.25 -1.28
CA ASP A 279 5.30 19.02 -2.47
C ASP A 279 3.89 18.64 -2.95
N ARG A 280 3.54 17.34 -2.90
CA ARG A 280 2.19 16.84 -3.22
C ARG A 280 1.15 17.40 -2.26
N VAL A 281 1.41 17.27 -0.96
CA VAL A 281 0.50 17.71 0.10
C VAL A 281 0.30 19.22 0.07
N ALA A 282 1.39 19.99 -0.08
CA ALA A 282 1.33 21.44 -0.15
C ALA A 282 0.60 21.93 -1.40
N ALA A 283 0.81 21.30 -2.57
CA ALA A 283 0.11 21.66 -3.79
C ALA A 283 -1.41 21.42 -3.66
N ALA A 284 -1.82 20.31 -3.04
CA ALA A 284 -3.23 20.01 -2.80
C ALA A 284 -3.89 21.05 -1.88
N TRP A 285 -3.27 21.36 -0.74
CA TRP A 285 -3.76 22.38 0.18
C TRP A 285 -3.76 23.79 -0.40
N ALA A 286 -2.72 24.16 -1.17
CA ALA A 286 -2.65 25.46 -1.82
C ALA A 286 -3.78 25.64 -2.84
N LYS A 287 -4.10 24.59 -3.61
CA LYS A 287 -5.22 24.58 -4.54
C LYS A 287 -6.56 24.72 -3.83
N ASP A 288 -6.78 23.95 -2.76
CA ASP A 288 -8.01 23.94 -1.97
C ASP A 288 -8.27 25.31 -1.31
N THR A 289 -7.25 25.83 -0.63
CA THR A 289 -7.31 27.10 0.10
C THR A 289 -7.15 28.34 -0.79
N LYS A 290 -6.83 28.16 -2.08
CA LYS A 290 -6.49 29.23 -3.05
C LYS A 290 -5.37 30.15 -2.55
N ARG A 291 -4.37 29.56 -1.89
CA ARG A 291 -3.21 30.24 -1.33
C ARG A 291 -1.96 30.02 -2.18
N ASP A 292 -0.95 30.86 -1.97
CA ASP A 292 0.33 30.72 -2.64
C ASP A 292 1.00 29.36 -2.31
N PRO A 293 1.38 28.54 -3.31
CA PRO A 293 1.96 27.23 -3.07
C PRO A 293 3.28 27.25 -2.30
N ALA A 294 4.15 28.24 -2.52
CA ALA A 294 5.43 28.33 -1.81
C ALA A 294 5.23 28.66 -0.33
N MET A 295 4.26 29.54 -0.03
CA MET A 295 3.87 29.86 1.34
C MET A 295 3.29 28.64 2.07
N VAL A 296 2.32 27.94 1.47
CA VAL A 296 1.72 26.73 2.07
C VAL A 296 2.78 25.65 2.29
N ARG A 297 3.67 25.44 1.32
CA ARG A 297 4.79 24.51 1.47
C ARG A 297 5.69 24.85 2.66
N GLY A 298 6.04 26.12 2.83
CA GLY A 298 6.84 26.59 3.97
C GLY A 298 6.16 26.38 5.31
N GLU A 299 4.85 26.63 5.39
CA GLU A 299 4.05 26.40 6.60
C GLU A 299 3.97 24.91 6.97
N ILE A 300 3.69 24.03 6.00
CA ILE A 300 3.61 22.59 6.25
C ILE A 300 4.99 22.05 6.65
N ASN A 301 6.07 22.51 6.02
CA ASN A 301 7.42 22.12 6.43
C ASN A 301 7.72 22.52 7.89
N ALA A 302 7.28 23.70 8.32
CA ALA A 302 7.41 24.12 9.70
C ALA A 302 6.58 23.23 10.67
N VAL A 303 5.39 22.77 10.24
CA VAL A 303 4.59 21.81 11.02
C VAL A 303 5.33 20.48 11.19
N LEU A 304 5.93 19.95 10.12
CA LEU A 304 6.71 18.71 10.17
C LEU A 304 7.83 18.81 11.22
N HIS A 305 8.64 19.88 11.16
CA HIS A 305 9.73 20.07 12.12
C HIS A 305 9.27 20.43 13.55
N GLN A 306 8.05 20.94 13.74
CA GLN A 306 7.49 21.18 15.07
C GLN A 306 6.98 19.88 15.72
N GLN A 307 6.54 18.91 14.92
CA GLN A 307 5.99 17.65 15.40
C GLN A 307 6.95 16.46 15.27
N GLU A 308 8.11 16.67 14.66
CA GLU A 308 9.13 15.64 14.59
C GLU A 308 9.59 15.26 15.99
N HIS A 309 9.80 13.97 16.17
CA HIS A 309 10.33 13.41 17.40
C HIS A 309 11.34 12.33 17.04
N ALA A 310 12.36 12.15 17.87
CA ALA A 310 13.38 11.15 17.63
C ALA A 310 13.46 10.18 18.81
N PRO A 311 13.66 8.87 18.55
CA PRO A 311 13.87 7.90 19.61
C PRO A 311 15.05 8.33 20.50
N ILE A 312 14.87 8.24 21.82
CA ILE A 312 15.91 8.55 22.83
C ILE A 312 16.52 9.97 22.61
N GLY A 313 15.70 10.95 22.20
CA GLY A 313 16.14 12.33 22.00
C GLY A 313 17.13 12.52 20.84
N GLY A 314 17.13 11.65 19.84
CA GLY A 314 17.96 11.77 18.63
C GLY A 314 19.30 11.04 18.70
N LEU A 315 19.54 10.26 19.76
CA LEU A 315 20.76 9.44 19.87
C LEU A 315 20.72 8.18 18.99
N VAL A 316 19.53 7.73 18.59
CA VAL A 316 19.32 6.52 17.80
C VAL A 316 18.14 6.71 16.84
N GLY A 317 18.31 6.24 15.60
CA GLY A 317 17.25 6.23 14.59
C GLY A 317 17.06 7.57 13.87
N ASP A 318 16.16 7.57 12.90
CA ASP A 318 15.78 8.75 12.13
C ASP A 318 14.70 9.55 12.88
N PRO A 319 14.62 10.89 12.68
CA PRO A 319 13.48 11.67 13.14
C PRO A 319 12.19 11.17 12.48
N LEU A 320 11.14 11.05 13.29
CA LEU A 320 9.84 10.50 12.94
C LEU A 320 8.76 11.56 13.07
N VAL A 321 7.69 11.37 12.31
CA VAL A 321 6.52 12.23 12.31
C VAL A 321 5.27 11.34 12.38
N ASN A 322 4.38 11.66 13.31
CA ASN A 322 3.11 10.96 13.45
C ASN A 322 2.11 11.45 12.39
N VAL A 323 1.67 10.54 11.53
CA VAL A 323 0.86 10.87 10.35
C VAL A 323 -0.50 11.46 10.74
N LEU A 324 -1.16 10.86 11.74
CA LEU A 324 -2.45 11.35 12.22
C LEU A 324 -2.30 12.74 12.85
N ALA A 325 -1.29 12.95 13.69
CA ALA A 325 -1.06 14.24 14.36
C ALA A 325 -0.83 15.38 13.36
N VAL A 326 0.01 15.16 12.34
CA VAL A 326 0.28 16.19 11.31
C VAL A 326 -0.96 16.45 10.48
N ASN A 327 -1.65 15.42 10.02
CA ASN A 327 -2.88 15.60 9.22
C ASN A 327 -3.96 16.36 10.01
N LEU A 328 -4.08 16.12 11.32
CA LEU A 328 -5.00 16.89 12.17
C LEU A 328 -4.56 18.34 12.34
N GLU A 329 -3.26 18.60 12.47
CA GLU A 329 -2.75 19.96 12.54
C GLU A 329 -2.98 20.74 11.25
N LEU A 330 -2.78 20.11 10.08
CA LEU A 330 -3.12 20.72 8.80
C LEU A 330 -4.61 21.05 8.72
N ARG A 331 -5.47 20.13 9.16
CA ARG A 331 -6.92 20.38 9.22
C ARG A 331 -7.30 21.51 10.19
N ARG A 332 -6.59 21.68 11.31
CA ARG A 332 -6.82 22.82 12.22
C ARG A 332 -6.42 24.15 11.57
N ARG A 333 -5.35 24.16 10.77
CA ARG A 333 -4.83 25.38 10.11
C ARG A 333 -5.61 25.78 8.88
N TYR A 334 -6.00 24.82 8.07
CA TYR A 334 -6.58 25.04 6.74
C TYR A 334 -8.06 24.71 6.65
N GLY A 335 -8.63 24.05 7.66
CA GLY A 335 -10.03 23.66 7.71
C GLY A 335 -10.25 22.23 7.21
N ALA A 336 -11.49 21.93 6.80
CA ALA A 336 -11.80 20.67 6.14
C ALA A 336 -11.42 20.79 4.65
N PRO A 337 -10.64 19.85 4.10
CA PRO A 337 -10.38 19.84 2.66
C PRO A 337 -11.69 19.60 1.89
N ALA A 338 -11.81 20.22 0.71
CA ALA A 338 -13.03 20.16 -0.12
C ALA A 338 -13.42 18.77 -0.62
#